data_AF-A0A662R732-F1
#
_entry.id   AF-A0A662R732-F1
#
_cell.length_a   1.000
_cell.length_b   1.000
_cell.length_c   1.000
_cell.angle_alpha   90.00
_cell.angle_beta   90.00
_cell.angle_gamma   90.00
#
_symmetry.space_group_name_H-M   'P 1'
#
loop_
_entity.id
_entity.type
_entity.pdbx_description
1 polymer ?
#
loop_
_entity_poly.entity_id
_entity_poly.type
_entity_poly.pdbx_seq_one_letter_code
_entity_poly.pdbx_strand_id
1 'polypeptide(L)'
;MVQIYYDKDADLGALTDKTIAVIGYGNQGRAQAQNLKDSGLNVIVGLRKGTKSWTLVEEDGLKVATVEEASAEADIIQILIPDEVQPEVYTDYIEPGIEPGNAIVFSHGFNIHFNQIVPPDDIDVFMVAPKAPGHTVRTMFVEGHGVPGLLAVYRDATGDAKEIGLAYAKGIGCTKAGVIETTFKEETETDLFGEQVDLCGGVTCMIKTAFETLVEAGYQPEIAYFETLHELKLIVDLIHEGGLSRMWRSVSNTAEYGGLTVGPRIINEYSRDAMYEALEKIQSGEFAREWVLESRAGRPVLNALERNEKEHPIEKIGSELRAMMPWLEP
;
A
#
# COMPACT_ATOMS: atom_id res chain seq x y z
N MET A 1 5.43 -22.52 -12.07
CA MET A 1 4.14 -21.85 -11.80
C MET A 1 4.29 -21.19 -10.45
N VAL A 2 3.88 -19.93 -10.34
CA VAL A 2 3.83 -19.22 -9.05
C VAL A 2 2.83 -19.95 -8.15
N GLN A 3 3.21 -20.22 -6.91
CA GLN A 3 2.31 -20.82 -5.93
C GLN A 3 1.35 -19.72 -5.43
N ILE A 4 0.05 -19.96 -5.58
CA ILE A 4 -1.01 -19.05 -5.13
C ILE A 4 -1.83 -19.78 -4.08
N TYR A 5 -2.02 -19.12 -2.93
CA TYR A 5 -2.77 -19.62 -1.79
C TYR A 5 -4.15 -18.97 -1.71
N TYR A 6 -5.16 -19.77 -1.42
CA TYR A 6 -6.54 -19.33 -1.22
C TYR A 6 -7.05 -19.76 0.15
N ASP A 7 -8.33 -19.47 0.47
CA ASP A 7 -8.93 -19.76 1.78
C ASP A 7 -8.76 -21.20 2.26
N LYS A 8 -8.71 -22.17 1.34
CA LYS A 8 -8.53 -23.60 1.64
C LYS A 8 -7.10 -23.95 2.08
N ASP A 9 -6.14 -23.09 1.77
CA ASP A 9 -4.71 -23.30 1.99
C ASP A 9 -4.23 -22.59 3.27
N ALA A 10 -5.12 -21.92 4.02
CA ALA A 10 -4.83 -21.16 5.23
C ALA A 10 -5.84 -21.47 6.34
N ASP A 11 -5.36 -21.60 7.59
CA ASP A 11 -6.19 -21.91 8.76
C ASP A 11 -6.08 -20.82 9.83
N LEU A 12 -7.21 -20.24 10.24
CA LEU A 12 -7.26 -19.26 11.33
C LEU A 12 -6.97 -19.90 12.70
N GLY A 13 -7.03 -21.24 12.80
CA GLY A 13 -6.62 -21.99 13.99
C GLY A 13 -5.23 -21.60 14.49
N ALA A 14 -4.29 -21.30 13.58
CA ALA A 14 -2.94 -20.85 13.92
C ALA A 14 -2.89 -19.52 14.71
N LEU A 15 -3.99 -18.76 14.74
CA LEU A 15 -4.08 -17.45 15.40
C LEU A 15 -5.09 -17.41 16.56
N THR A 16 -5.84 -18.49 16.82
CA THR A 16 -7.01 -18.44 17.71
C THR A 16 -6.66 -18.07 19.15
N ASP A 17 -5.54 -18.56 19.67
CA ASP A 17 -5.08 -18.28 21.03
C ASP A 17 -4.02 -17.16 21.09
N LYS A 18 -3.77 -16.47 19.96
CA LYS A 18 -2.75 -15.43 19.86
C LYS A 18 -3.35 -14.04 19.97
N THR A 19 -2.66 -13.15 20.67
CA THR A 19 -2.94 -11.72 20.70
C THR A 19 -2.19 -11.01 19.58
N ILE A 20 -2.92 -10.27 18.74
CA ILE A 20 -2.36 -9.51 17.62
C ILE A 20 -2.35 -8.02 17.96
N ALA A 21 -1.16 -7.45 18.14
CA ALA A 21 -0.99 -6.01 18.21
C ALA A 21 -0.92 -5.42 16.81
N VAL A 22 -1.80 -4.47 16.51
CA VAL A 22 -1.71 -3.63 15.32
C VAL A 22 -1.19 -2.26 15.72
N ILE A 23 0.05 -1.95 15.34
CA ILE A 23 0.71 -0.69 15.68
C ILE A 23 0.40 0.35 14.62
N GLY A 24 -0.38 1.37 15.00
CA GLY A 24 -0.87 2.40 14.09
C GLY A 24 -2.29 2.13 13.57
N TYR A 25 -3.03 3.21 13.32
CA TYR A 25 -4.44 3.16 12.91
C TYR A 25 -4.74 4.13 11.75
N GLY A 26 -3.82 4.14 10.77
CA GLY A 26 -3.98 4.84 9.49
C GLY A 26 -4.73 3.99 8.46
N ASN A 27 -4.46 4.18 7.16
CA ASN A 27 -5.15 3.48 6.07
C ASN A 27 -5.09 1.96 6.22
N GLN A 28 -3.89 1.37 6.30
CA GLN A 28 -3.72 -0.08 6.46
C GLN A 28 -4.08 -0.53 7.87
N GLY A 29 -3.61 0.17 8.91
CA GLY A 29 -3.87 -0.17 10.32
C GLY A 29 -5.36 -0.33 10.63
N ARG A 30 -6.18 0.65 10.22
CA ARG A 30 -7.63 0.62 10.44
C ARG A 30 -8.31 -0.54 9.69
N ALA A 31 -7.87 -0.84 8.47
CA ALA A 31 -8.45 -1.92 7.67
C ALA A 31 -8.10 -3.29 8.24
N GLN A 32 -6.82 -3.54 8.50
CA GLN A 32 -6.35 -4.84 8.98
C GLN A 32 -6.86 -5.14 10.40
N ALA A 33 -6.83 -4.17 11.31
CA ALA A 33 -7.36 -4.37 12.67
C ALA A 33 -8.86 -4.74 12.67
N GLN A 34 -9.68 -4.02 11.90
CA GLN A 34 -11.11 -4.34 11.80
C GLN A 34 -11.37 -5.68 11.11
N ASN A 35 -10.65 -5.99 10.02
CA ASN A 35 -10.83 -7.27 9.33
C ASN A 35 -10.43 -8.45 10.21
N LEU A 36 -9.32 -8.35 10.97
CA LEU A 36 -8.89 -9.38 11.91
C LEU A 36 -9.93 -9.58 13.03
N LYS A 37 -10.47 -8.49 13.58
CA LYS A 37 -11.55 -8.54 14.58
C LYS A 37 -12.82 -9.20 14.00
N ASP A 38 -13.25 -8.80 12.80
CA ASP A 38 -14.41 -9.38 12.13
C ASP A 38 -14.19 -10.87 11.76
N SER A 39 -12.93 -11.29 11.61
CA SER A 39 -12.53 -12.69 11.49
C SER A 39 -12.49 -13.45 12.83
N GLY A 40 -12.84 -12.80 13.94
CA GLY A 40 -12.93 -13.42 15.27
C GLY A 40 -11.60 -13.50 16.03
N LEU A 41 -10.57 -12.77 15.61
CA LEU A 41 -9.24 -12.81 16.22
C LEU A 41 -9.11 -11.78 17.36
N ASN A 42 -8.20 -12.05 18.31
CA ASN A 42 -7.92 -11.15 19.42
C ASN A 42 -6.98 -10.01 18.98
N VAL A 43 -7.52 -8.79 18.85
CA VAL A 43 -6.79 -7.63 18.33
C VAL A 43 -6.70 -6.52 19.37
N ILE A 44 -5.49 -6.00 19.56
CA ILE A 44 -5.21 -4.79 20.32
C ILE A 44 -4.51 -3.77 19.42
N VAL A 45 -4.95 -2.51 19.45
CA VAL A 45 -4.32 -1.44 18.66
C VAL A 45 -3.38 -0.63 19.54
N GLY A 46 -2.10 -0.57 19.15
CA GLY A 46 -1.08 0.22 19.82
C GLY A 46 -1.01 1.63 19.22
N LEU A 47 -1.27 2.66 20.04
CA LEU A 47 -1.22 4.06 19.63
C LEU A 47 -0.56 4.95 20.68
N ARG A 48 -0.13 6.15 20.28
CA ARG A 48 0.17 7.21 21.25
C ARG A 48 -1.11 7.67 21.93
N LYS A 49 -1.09 7.74 23.26
CA LYS A 49 -2.22 8.17 24.10
C LYS A 49 -2.70 9.59 23.75
N GLY A 50 -4.02 9.77 23.67
CA GLY A 50 -4.65 11.07 23.46
C GLY A 50 -4.65 11.57 22.00
N THR A 51 -4.36 10.70 21.03
CA THR A 51 -4.48 11.02 19.59
C THR A 51 -5.94 10.91 19.12
N LYS A 52 -6.31 11.57 18.03
CA LYS A 52 -7.65 11.44 17.42
C LYS A 52 -7.99 10.00 17.06
N SER A 53 -6.99 9.24 16.59
CA SER A 53 -7.14 7.83 16.25
C SER A 53 -7.48 6.97 17.46
N TRP A 54 -7.09 7.35 18.68
CA TRP A 54 -7.44 6.60 19.90
C TRP A 54 -8.96 6.48 20.05
N THR A 55 -9.67 7.59 19.96
CA THR A 55 -11.13 7.61 20.04
C THR A 55 -11.76 6.82 18.88
N LEU A 56 -11.19 6.90 17.68
CA LEU A 56 -11.69 6.15 16.53
C LEU A 56 -11.58 4.62 16.72
N VAL A 57 -10.51 4.14 17.35
CA VAL A 57 -10.35 2.71 17.69
C VAL A 57 -11.45 2.27 18.66
N GLU A 58 -11.75 3.08 19.67
CA GLU A 58 -12.82 2.82 20.64
C GLU A 58 -14.20 2.82 19.96
N GLU A 59 -14.45 3.76 19.04
CA GLU A 59 -15.69 3.85 18.24
C GLU A 59 -15.86 2.65 17.29
N ASP A 60 -14.77 2.17 16.67
CA ASP A 60 -14.75 0.95 15.87
C ASP A 60 -14.80 -0.34 16.76
N GLY A 61 -14.85 -0.16 18.09
CA GLY A 61 -15.06 -1.21 19.09
C GLY A 61 -13.85 -2.14 19.29
N LEU A 62 -12.64 -1.66 19.04
CA LEU A 62 -11.38 -2.39 19.21
C LEU A 62 -10.75 -2.04 20.56
N LYS A 63 -9.94 -2.95 21.13
CA LYS A 63 -9.11 -2.65 22.30
C LYS A 63 -7.98 -1.71 21.88
N VAL A 64 -7.71 -0.69 22.66
CA VAL A 64 -6.62 0.28 22.45
C VAL A 64 -5.72 0.34 23.67
N ALA A 65 -4.41 0.42 23.44
CA ALA A 65 -3.39 0.59 24.47
C ALA A 65 -2.22 1.44 23.94
N THR A 66 -1.25 1.78 24.79
CA THR A 66 -0.01 2.37 24.27
C THR A 66 0.76 1.36 23.41
N VAL A 67 1.72 1.83 22.60
CA VAL A 67 2.51 0.94 21.73
C VAL A 67 3.28 -0.08 22.58
N GLU A 68 3.82 0.37 23.71
CA GLU A 68 4.56 -0.44 24.68
C GLU A 68 3.66 -1.50 25.32
N GLU A 69 2.48 -1.10 25.80
CA GLU A 69 1.52 -1.99 26.43
C GLU A 69 0.99 -3.04 25.43
N ALA A 70 0.68 -2.61 24.20
CA ALA A 70 0.19 -3.52 23.17
C ALA A 70 1.26 -4.51 22.72
N SER A 71 2.52 -4.06 22.54
CA SER A 71 3.62 -4.92 22.11
C SER A 71 3.97 -5.96 23.18
N ALA A 72 3.96 -5.57 24.46
CA ALA A 72 4.24 -6.50 25.56
C ALA A 72 3.13 -7.54 25.82
N GLU A 73 1.90 -7.32 25.35
CA GLU A 73 0.79 -8.28 25.48
C GLU A 73 0.67 -9.21 24.26
N ALA A 74 1.35 -8.91 23.16
CA ALA A 74 1.10 -9.55 21.87
C ALA A 74 2.04 -10.72 21.57
N ASP A 75 1.47 -11.76 20.95
CA ASP A 75 2.24 -12.83 20.32
C ASP A 75 2.68 -12.45 18.90
N ILE A 76 1.91 -11.57 18.25
CA ILE A 76 2.12 -11.11 16.89
C ILE A 76 2.00 -9.59 16.86
N ILE A 77 3.05 -8.91 16.41
CA ILE A 77 3.11 -7.45 16.33
C ILE A 77 3.16 -7.03 14.86
N GLN A 78 2.05 -6.50 14.36
CA GLN A 78 1.94 -5.95 13.01
C GLN A 78 2.23 -4.44 13.02
N ILE A 79 3.23 -4.00 12.28
CA ILE A 79 3.66 -2.60 12.24
C ILE A 79 3.08 -1.88 11.00
N LEU A 80 2.16 -0.93 11.23
CA LEU A 80 1.40 -0.20 10.19
C LEU A 80 1.43 1.32 10.38
N ILE A 81 2.55 1.81 10.91
CA ILE A 81 2.92 3.24 10.93
C ILE A 81 3.83 3.57 9.73
N PRO A 82 3.98 4.85 9.36
CA PRO A 82 4.82 5.25 8.22
C PRO A 82 6.24 4.69 8.29
N ASP A 83 6.79 4.24 7.17
CA ASP A 83 8.07 3.53 7.11
C ASP A 83 9.23 4.32 7.72
N GLU A 84 9.24 5.65 7.58
CA GLU A 84 10.27 6.51 8.14
C GLU A 84 10.20 6.65 9.67
N VAL A 85 9.05 6.31 10.26
CA VAL A 85 8.78 6.38 11.72
C VAL A 85 9.03 5.02 12.39
N GLN A 86 8.93 3.92 11.64
CA GLN A 86 9.06 2.56 12.17
C GLN A 86 10.36 2.32 12.97
N PRO A 87 11.56 2.76 12.54
CA PRO A 87 12.80 2.45 13.27
C PRO A 87 12.85 3.01 14.70
N GLU A 88 12.43 4.26 14.88
CA GLU A 88 12.40 4.91 16.20
C GLU A 88 11.36 4.25 17.10
N VAL A 89 10.14 4.04 16.57
CA VAL A 89 9.07 3.40 17.35
C VAL A 89 9.40 1.96 17.69
N TYR A 90 10.02 1.23 16.76
CA TYR A 90 10.49 -0.13 16.99
C TYR A 90 11.45 -0.19 18.17
N THR A 91 12.53 0.61 18.12
CA THR A 91 13.59 0.59 19.13
C THR A 91 13.08 1.03 20.50
N ASP A 92 12.29 2.11 20.54
CA ASP A 92 11.93 2.75 21.81
C ASP A 92 10.72 2.10 22.48
N TYR A 93 9.80 1.51 21.70
CA TYR A 93 8.47 1.13 22.19
C TYR A 93 8.03 -0.29 21.86
N ILE A 94 8.59 -0.95 20.84
CA ILE A 94 8.20 -2.31 20.46
C ILE A 94 9.22 -3.32 20.97
N GLU A 95 10.49 -3.13 20.63
CA GLU A 95 11.61 -4.02 20.94
C GLU A 95 11.70 -4.40 22.43
N PRO A 96 11.49 -3.48 23.40
CA PRO A 96 11.55 -3.83 24.81
C PRO A 96 10.47 -4.83 25.28
N GLY A 97 9.39 -4.99 24.52
CA GLY A 97 8.28 -5.90 24.82
C GLY A 97 8.33 -7.23 24.07
N ILE A 98 9.31 -7.44 23.19
CA ILE A 98 9.43 -8.67 22.41
C ILE A 98 9.95 -9.81 23.28
N GLU A 99 9.31 -10.96 23.19
CA GLU A 99 9.72 -12.22 23.81
C GLU A 99 10.10 -13.29 22.75
N PRO A 100 10.97 -14.26 23.08
CA PRO A 100 11.31 -15.36 22.18
C PRO A 100 10.06 -16.12 21.71
N GLY A 101 9.99 -16.40 20.40
CA GLY A 101 8.83 -17.04 19.78
C GLY A 101 7.66 -16.11 19.43
N ASN A 102 7.75 -14.80 19.69
CA ASN A 102 6.87 -13.82 19.08
C ASN A 102 7.07 -13.75 17.57
N ALA A 103 6.15 -13.07 16.88
CA ALA A 103 6.28 -12.72 15.48
C ALA A 103 6.19 -11.21 15.26
N ILE A 104 7.06 -10.66 14.41
CA ILE A 104 6.90 -9.33 13.83
C ILE A 104 6.41 -9.45 12.40
N VAL A 105 5.40 -8.64 12.10
CA VAL A 105 4.76 -8.57 10.81
C VAL A 105 4.88 -7.17 10.24
N PHE A 106 5.09 -7.11 8.93
CA PHE A 106 5.05 -5.88 8.14
C PHE A 106 4.01 -6.00 7.02
N SER A 107 3.62 -4.87 6.44
CA SER A 107 2.92 -4.82 5.14
C SER A 107 3.77 -4.22 4.01
N HIS A 108 5.01 -3.84 4.31
CA HIS A 108 6.01 -3.44 3.34
C HIS A 108 7.41 -3.80 3.88
N GLY A 109 8.29 -4.31 3.03
CA GLY A 109 9.58 -4.86 3.46
C GLY A 109 10.69 -3.82 3.69
N PHE A 110 10.45 -2.53 3.42
CA PHE A 110 11.47 -1.45 3.40
C PHE A 110 12.45 -1.53 4.58
N ASN A 111 11.93 -1.52 5.82
CA ASN A 111 12.76 -1.40 7.01
C ASN A 111 13.62 -2.64 7.28
N ILE A 112 13.15 -3.83 6.91
CA ILE A 112 13.92 -5.07 7.00
C ILE A 112 14.91 -5.17 5.85
N HIS A 113 14.47 -4.92 4.62
CA HIS A 113 15.29 -5.05 3.42
C HIS A 113 16.50 -4.09 3.43
N PHE A 114 16.29 -2.86 3.90
CA PHE A 114 17.34 -1.83 3.97
C PHE A 114 17.99 -1.70 5.36
N ASN A 115 17.83 -2.68 6.24
CA ASN A 115 18.47 -2.72 7.58
C ASN A 115 18.19 -1.49 8.47
N GLN A 116 17.00 -0.91 8.37
CA GLN A 116 16.57 0.15 9.27
C GLN A 116 16.02 -0.42 10.60
N ILE A 117 15.53 -1.67 10.57
CA ILE A 117 15.17 -2.47 11.73
C ILE A 117 15.93 -3.80 11.67
N VAL A 118 16.53 -4.21 12.79
CA VAL A 118 17.23 -5.49 12.92
C VAL A 118 16.58 -6.30 14.06
N PRO A 119 15.66 -7.23 13.75
CA PRO A 119 14.94 -7.98 14.78
C PRO A 119 15.78 -9.08 15.44
N PRO A 120 15.50 -9.45 16.71
CA PRO A 120 16.14 -10.56 17.42
C PRO A 120 16.07 -11.89 16.66
N ASP A 121 17.10 -12.73 16.80
CA ASP A 121 17.23 -13.99 16.05
C ASP A 121 16.23 -15.09 16.47
N ASP A 122 15.60 -14.95 17.62
CA ASP A 122 14.70 -15.93 18.25
C ASP A 122 13.21 -15.63 18.05
N ILE A 123 12.87 -14.77 17.09
CA ILE A 123 11.49 -14.45 16.70
C ILE A 123 11.24 -14.69 15.22
N ASP A 124 9.96 -14.90 14.88
CA ASP A 124 9.52 -14.95 13.50
C ASP A 124 9.43 -13.54 12.91
N VAL A 125 9.78 -13.42 11.63
CA VAL A 125 9.68 -12.16 10.89
C VAL A 125 9.10 -12.47 9.53
N PHE A 126 7.89 -11.99 9.27
CA PHE A 126 7.22 -12.18 8.00
C PHE A 126 6.48 -10.92 7.58
N MET A 127 5.92 -10.95 6.38
CA MET A 127 5.18 -9.84 5.81
C MET A 127 3.94 -10.36 5.13
N VAL A 128 2.84 -9.64 5.35
CA VAL A 128 1.61 -9.77 4.57
C VAL A 128 1.31 -8.41 3.97
N ALA A 129 1.48 -8.28 2.65
CA ALA A 129 1.34 -7.02 1.92
C ALA A 129 0.11 -7.05 1.00
N PRO A 130 -1.03 -6.47 1.40
CA PRO A 130 -2.19 -6.30 0.53
C PRO A 130 -1.83 -5.37 -0.63
N LYS A 131 -2.10 -5.79 -1.87
CA LYS A 131 -1.84 -4.99 -3.07
C LYS A 131 -3.03 -4.10 -3.42
N ALA A 132 -3.40 -3.28 -2.44
CA ALA A 132 -4.40 -2.23 -2.55
C ALA A 132 -4.24 -1.20 -1.42
N PRO A 133 -4.74 0.04 -1.61
CA PRO A 133 -4.88 1.01 -0.53
C PRO A 133 -5.74 0.45 0.62
N GLY A 134 -5.42 0.82 1.85
CA GLY A 134 -6.09 0.26 3.04
C GLY A 134 -7.62 0.42 3.06
N HIS A 135 -8.17 1.53 2.57
CA HIS A 135 -9.62 1.68 2.47
C HIS A 135 -10.25 0.63 1.55
N THR A 136 -9.61 0.30 0.42
CA THR A 136 -10.03 -0.76 -0.50
C THR A 136 -9.95 -2.14 0.16
N VAL A 137 -8.90 -2.39 0.96
CA VAL A 137 -8.77 -3.63 1.76
C VAL A 137 -9.99 -3.83 2.66
N ARG A 138 -10.46 -2.76 3.33
CA ARG A 138 -11.65 -2.81 4.18
C ARG A 138 -12.93 -2.98 3.37
N THR A 139 -13.15 -2.17 2.34
CA THR A 139 -14.37 -2.21 1.52
C THR A 139 -14.57 -3.59 0.90
N MET A 140 -13.54 -4.12 0.23
CA MET A 140 -13.60 -5.43 -0.41
C MET A 140 -13.89 -6.53 0.62
N PHE A 141 -13.29 -6.47 1.81
CA PHE A 141 -13.54 -7.44 2.87
C PHE A 141 -15.00 -7.44 3.33
N VAL A 142 -15.57 -6.26 3.60
CA VAL A 142 -16.96 -6.09 4.05
C VAL A 142 -17.96 -6.55 2.98
N GLU A 143 -17.64 -6.35 1.71
CA GLU A 143 -18.43 -6.84 0.57
C GLU A 143 -18.33 -8.36 0.36
N GLY A 144 -17.54 -9.06 1.19
CA GLY A 144 -17.36 -10.50 1.11
C GLY A 144 -16.26 -10.92 0.13
N HIS A 145 -15.61 -9.97 -0.55
CA HIS A 145 -14.45 -10.16 -1.41
C HIS A 145 -13.14 -9.99 -0.61
N GLY A 146 -12.03 -9.80 -1.33
CA GLY A 146 -10.71 -9.50 -0.79
C GLY A 146 -9.85 -8.82 -1.86
N VAL A 147 -8.65 -8.40 -1.47
CA VAL A 147 -7.64 -7.89 -2.41
C VAL A 147 -6.49 -8.88 -2.50
N PRO A 148 -5.76 -8.98 -3.62
CA PRO A 148 -4.56 -9.83 -3.69
C PRO A 148 -3.56 -9.45 -2.60
N GLY A 149 -2.88 -10.44 -2.05
CA GLY A 149 -1.84 -10.23 -1.04
C GLY A 149 -0.52 -10.89 -1.42
N LEU A 150 0.58 -10.38 -0.89
CA LEU A 150 1.87 -11.07 -0.90
C LEU A 150 2.19 -11.61 0.49
N LEU A 151 2.85 -12.77 0.54
CA LEU A 151 3.43 -13.34 1.75
C LEU A 151 4.93 -13.50 1.55
N ALA A 152 5.73 -12.98 2.49
CA ALA A 152 7.16 -13.25 2.53
C ALA A 152 7.58 -13.61 3.95
N VAL A 153 8.45 -14.62 4.08
CA VAL A 153 9.08 -14.98 5.35
C VAL A 153 10.55 -14.55 5.29
N TYR A 154 10.94 -13.65 6.20
CA TYR A 154 12.33 -13.23 6.36
C TYR A 154 13.08 -14.15 7.32
N ARG A 155 12.42 -14.51 8.43
CA ARG A 155 12.93 -15.43 9.46
C ARG A 155 11.80 -16.29 9.99
N ASP A 156 12.10 -17.57 10.17
CA ASP A 156 11.23 -18.58 10.75
C ASP A 156 11.95 -19.24 11.91
N ALA A 157 11.87 -18.63 13.09
CA ALA A 157 12.52 -19.09 14.31
C ALA A 157 11.73 -20.21 14.99
N THR A 158 10.40 -20.19 14.86
CA THR A 158 9.50 -21.18 15.47
C THR A 158 9.29 -22.42 14.59
N GLY A 159 9.39 -22.26 13.27
CA GLY A 159 9.01 -23.26 12.27
C GLY A 159 7.59 -23.08 11.72
N ASP A 160 6.83 -22.11 12.26
CA ASP A 160 5.42 -21.87 11.95
C ASP A 160 5.18 -20.54 11.22
N ALA A 161 6.22 -19.75 10.92
CA ALA A 161 6.06 -18.38 10.39
C ALA A 161 5.21 -18.30 9.11
N LYS A 162 5.34 -19.29 8.22
CA LYS A 162 4.54 -19.39 6.99
C LYS A 162 3.07 -19.70 7.28
N GLU A 163 2.80 -20.60 8.21
CA GLU A 163 1.44 -20.97 8.60
C GLU A 163 0.72 -19.77 9.25
N ILE A 164 1.40 -19.11 10.20
CA ILE A 164 0.93 -17.88 10.85
C ILE A 164 0.71 -16.78 9.81
N GLY A 165 1.63 -16.59 8.86
CA GLY A 165 1.51 -15.60 7.80
C GLY A 165 0.32 -15.85 6.86
N LEU A 166 0.07 -17.11 6.48
CA LEU A 166 -1.12 -17.47 5.69
C LEU A 166 -2.42 -17.26 6.48
N ALA A 167 -2.43 -17.62 7.76
CA ALA A 167 -3.56 -17.38 8.65
C ALA A 167 -3.84 -15.87 8.79
N TYR A 168 -2.80 -15.05 8.92
CA TYR A 168 -2.92 -13.60 8.98
C TYR A 168 -3.50 -13.04 7.68
N ALA A 169 -2.97 -13.48 6.53
CA ALA A 169 -3.48 -13.09 5.21
C ALA A 169 -4.95 -13.46 5.02
N LYS A 170 -5.38 -14.60 5.56
CA LYS A 170 -6.78 -15.01 5.59
C LYS A 170 -7.63 -14.12 6.52
N GLY A 171 -7.12 -13.80 7.71
CA GLY A 171 -7.79 -12.93 8.67
C GLY A 171 -8.03 -11.51 8.17
N ILE A 172 -7.20 -11.02 7.24
CA ILE A 172 -7.45 -9.73 6.55
C ILE A 172 -8.19 -9.88 5.21
N GLY A 173 -8.50 -11.12 4.80
CA GLY A 173 -9.28 -11.48 3.61
C GLY A 173 -8.52 -11.59 2.28
N CYS A 174 -7.19 -11.52 2.27
CA CYS A 174 -6.40 -11.58 1.03
C CYS A 174 -6.55 -12.93 0.31
N THR A 175 -6.71 -14.03 1.04
CA THR A 175 -6.86 -15.39 0.49
C THR A 175 -8.14 -15.58 -0.32
N LYS A 176 -9.11 -14.66 -0.26
CA LYS A 176 -10.29 -14.66 -1.14
C LYS A 176 -9.94 -14.26 -2.58
N ALA A 177 -8.95 -13.39 -2.76
CA ALA A 177 -8.46 -12.97 -4.07
C ALA A 177 -7.22 -13.77 -4.50
N GLY A 178 -6.44 -14.26 -3.54
CA GLY A 178 -5.24 -15.04 -3.75
C GLY A 178 -4.03 -14.38 -3.09
N VAL A 179 -3.19 -15.20 -2.47
CA VAL A 179 -1.93 -14.77 -1.85
C VAL A 179 -0.76 -15.40 -2.59
N ILE A 180 0.21 -14.58 -2.99
CA ILE A 180 1.41 -15.00 -3.71
C ILE A 180 2.60 -14.99 -2.75
N GLU A 181 3.39 -16.07 -2.75
CA GLU A 181 4.65 -16.10 -2.01
C GLU A 181 5.74 -15.33 -2.75
N THR A 182 6.49 -14.51 -2.00
CA THR A 182 7.57 -13.66 -2.48
C THR A 182 8.69 -13.57 -1.43
N THR A 183 9.63 -12.65 -1.62
CA THR A 183 10.67 -12.31 -0.64
C THR A 183 10.56 -10.85 -0.24
N PHE A 184 11.10 -10.47 0.92
CA PHE A 184 11.21 -9.06 1.32
C PHE A 184 11.90 -8.21 0.25
N LYS A 185 12.96 -8.75 -0.39
CA LYS A 185 13.65 -8.08 -1.50
C LYS A 185 12.72 -7.82 -2.69
N GLU A 186 12.08 -8.87 -3.20
CA GLU A 186 11.23 -8.75 -4.39
C GLU A 186 10.03 -7.83 -4.13
N GLU A 187 9.37 -7.96 -2.99
CA GLU A 187 8.27 -7.07 -2.63
C GLU A 187 8.73 -5.63 -2.53
N THR A 188 9.80 -5.34 -1.77
CA THR A 188 10.24 -3.96 -1.55
C THR A 188 10.70 -3.31 -2.85
N GLU A 189 11.50 -4.00 -3.66
CA GLU A 189 11.99 -3.45 -4.92
C GLU A 189 10.86 -3.23 -5.93
N THR A 190 9.89 -4.15 -6.03
CA THR A 190 8.81 -4.03 -7.01
C THR A 190 7.72 -3.05 -6.60
N ASP A 191 7.45 -2.96 -5.30
CA ASP A 191 6.47 -2.01 -4.74
C ASP A 191 6.96 -0.57 -4.93
N LEU A 192 8.20 -0.27 -4.49
CA LEU A 192 8.84 1.04 -4.68
C LEU A 192 8.95 1.42 -6.15
N PHE A 193 9.23 0.43 -7.02
CA PHE A 193 9.30 0.68 -8.45
C PHE A 193 7.93 1.09 -9.00
N GLY A 194 6.87 0.32 -8.71
CA GLY A 194 5.51 0.61 -9.19
C GLY A 194 5.02 1.99 -8.76
N GLU A 195 5.11 2.33 -7.47
CA GLU A 195 4.66 3.65 -7.00
C GLU A 195 5.42 4.81 -7.67
N GLN A 196 6.73 4.65 -7.92
CA GLN A 196 7.52 5.69 -8.58
C GLN A 196 7.20 5.82 -10.07
N VAL A 197 7.02 4.71 -10.80
CA VAL A 197 7.01 4.74 -12.27
C VAL A 197 5.63 4.71 -12.91
N ASP A 198 4.61 4.12 -12.27
CA ASP A 198 3.27 4.02 -12.86
C ASP A 198 2.14 4.34 -11.88
N LEU A 199 2.08 3.71 -10.70
CA LEU A 199 0.92 3.80 -9.79
C LEU A 199 0.73 5.19 -9.16
N CYS A 200 1.82 5.95 -8.95
CA CYS A 200 1.74 7.32 -8.42
C CYS A 200 2.47 8.31 -9.30
N GLY A 201 3.80 8.20 -9.43
CA GLY A 201 4.61 9.16 -10.18
C GLY A 201 4.23 9.23 -11.66
N GLY A 202 4.26 8.09 -12.36
CA GLY A 202 3.95 8.01 -13.78
C GLY A 202 2.56 8.51 -14.14
N VAL A 203 1.52 7.98 -13.50
CA VAL A 203 0.13 8.34 -13.81
C VAL A 203 -0.16 9.82 -13.54
N THR A 204 0.33 10.38 -12.43
CA THR A 204 0.09 11.80 -12.11
C THR A 204 0.83 12.73 -13.05
N CYS A 205 2.08 12.41 -13.43
CA CYS A 205 2.81 13.16 -14.45
C CYS A 205 2.11 13.08 -15.81
N MET A 206 1.68 11.90 -16.26
CA MET A 206 0.98 11.74 -17.53
C MET A 206 -0.33 12.56 -17.58
N ILE A 207 -1.13 12.51 -16.51
CA ILE A 207 -2.38 13.28 -16.40
C ILE A 207 -2.09 14.79 -16.48
N LYS A 208 -1.12 15.28 -15.69
CA LYS A 208 -0.78 16.72 -15.65
C LYS A 208 -0.24 17.20 -16.98
N THR A 209 0.71 16.48 -17.59
CA THR A 209 1.27 16.87 -18.89
C THR A 209 0.22 16.88 -19.99
N ALA A 210 -0.70 15.90 -20.01
CA ALA A 210 -1.80 15.90 -20.97
C ALA A 210 -2.77 17.08 -20.73
N PHE A 211 -3.11 17.35 -19.47
CA PHE A 211 -3.96 18.47 -19.09
C PHE A 211 -3.34 19.82 -19.47
N GLU A 212 -2.09 20.05 -19.09
CA GLU A 212 -1.31 21.26 -19.40
C GLU A 212 -1.24 21.49 -20.90
N THR A 213 -0.93 20.44 -21.68
CA THR A 213 -0.86 20.51 -23.14
C THR A 213 -2.16 21.03 -23.76
N LEU A 214 -3.31 20.56 -23.29
CA LEU A 214 -4.62 21.01 -23.79
C LEU A 214 -4.92 22.45 -23.37
N VAL A 215 -4.68 22.79 -22.10
CA VAL A 215 -4.94 24.15 -21.60
C VAL A 215 -4.04 25.18 -22.28
N GLU A 216 -2.75 24.87 -22.47
CA GLU A 216 -1.80 25.74 -23.18
C GLU A 216 -2.14 25.91 -24.66
N ALA A 217 -2.74 24.90 -25.29
CA ALA A 217 -3.26 24.98 -26.64
C ALA A 217 -4.56 25.81 -26.76
N GLY A 218 -5.12 26.29 -25.64
CA GLY A 218 -6.30 27.16 -25.59
C GLY A 218 -7.64 26.43 -25.46
N TYR A 219 -7.62 25.14 -25.13
CA TYR A 219 -8.86 24.40 -24.83
C TYR A 219 -9.41 24.77 -23.44
N GLN A 220 -10.71 24.54 -23.24
CA GLN A 220 -11.36 24.78 -21.96
C GLN A 220 -10.77 23.85 -20.88
N PRO A 221 -10.34 24.37 -19.72
CA PRO A 221 -9.74 23.54 -18.68
C PRO A 221 -10.67 22.46 -18.13
N GLU A 222 -11.98 22.70 -18.10
CA GLU A 222 -12.98 21.71 -17.68
C GLU A 222 -13.04 20.53 -18.65
N ILE A 223 -12.98 20.80 -19.95
CA ILE A 223 -12.91 19.75 -20.97
C ILE A 223 -11.59 19.00 -20.88
N ALA A 224 -10.47 19.69 -20.71
CA ALA A 224 -9.18 19.05 -20.50
C ALA A 224 -9.20 18.09 -19.29
N TYR A 225 -9.80 18.50 -18.17
CA TYR A 225 -9.95 17.64 -16.99
C TYR A 225 -10.73 16.35 -17.30
N PHE A 226 -11.85 16.46 -18.04
CA PHE A 226 -12.64 15.29 -18.39
C PHE A 226 -11.84 14.29 -19.24
N GLU A 227 -11.17 14.80 -20.27
CA GLU A 227 -10.41 14.00 -21.24
C GLU A 227 -9.16 13.35 -20.63
N THR A 228 -8.46 14.05 -19.73
CA THR A 228 -7.12 13.62 -19.28
C THR A 228 -7.09 13.00 -17.88
N LEU A 229 -8.14 13.18 -17.07
CA LEU A 229 -8.23 12.60 -15.73
C LEU A 229 -9.51 11.78 -15.54
N HIS A 230 -10.69 12.38 -15.77
CA HIS A 230 -11.95 11.73 -15.43
C HIS A 230 -12.16 10.41 -16.21
N GLU A 231 -11.95 10.44 -17.53
CA GLU A 231 -12.14 9.26 -18.38
C GLU A 231 -11.06 8.19 -18.19
N LEU A 232 -9.89 8.54 -17.61
CA LEU A 232 -8.84 7.57 -17.35
C LEU A 232 -9.32 6.44 -16.43
N LYS A 233 -10.19 6.74 -15.46
CA LYS A 233 -10.80 5.72 -14.61
C LYS A 233 -11.56 4.67 -15.43
N LEU A 234 -12.33 5.09 -16.43
CA LEU A 234 -13.14 4.19 -17.24
C LEU A 234 -12.25 3.25 -18.08
N ILE A 235 -11.13 3.77 -18.59
CA ILE A 235 -10.14 2.97 -19.32
C ILE A 235 -9.47 1.96 -18.39
N VAL A 236 -9.04 2.38 -17.19
CA VAL A 236 -8.42 1.51 -16.20
C VAL A 236 -9.39 0.43 -15.71
N ASP A 237 -10.67 0.75 -15.50
CA ASP A 237 -11.69 -0.22 -15.13
C ASP A 237 -11.84 -1.31 -16.21
N LEU A 238 -11.87 -0.95 -17.50
CA LEU A 238 -11.91 -1.93 -18.60
C LEU A 238 -10.67 -2.83 -18.66
N ILE A 239 -9.48 -2.28 -18.37
CA ILE A 239 -8.23 -3.03 -18.29
C ILE A 239 -8.27 -3.99 -17.11
N HIS A 240 -8.74 -3.53 -15.95
CA HIS A 240 -8.87 -4.36 -14.76
C HIS A 240 -9.84 -5.53 -14.98
N GLU A 241 -10.96 -5.29 -15.66
CA GLU A 241 -12.00 -6.29 -15.91
C GLU A 241 -11.67 -7.34 -16.99
N GLY A 242 -10.67 -7.11 -17.85
CA GLY A 242 -10.41 -8.05 -18.95
C GLY A 242 -9.13 -7.81 -19.75
N GLY A 243 -8.18 -7.08 -19.19
CA GLY A 243 -6.89 -6.75 -19.79
C GLY A 243 -6.98 -5.76 -20.94
N LEU A 244 -5.80 -5.45 -21.50
CA LEU A 244 -5.65 -4.51 -22.61
C LEU A 244 -6.53 -4.88 -23.81
N SER A 245 -6.69 -6.17 -24.10
CA SER A 245 -7.52 -6.64 -25.22
C SER A 245 -9.01 -6.39 -25.02
N ARG A 246 -9.52 -6.34 -23.78
CA ARG A 246 -10.90 -5.92 -23.54
C ARG A 246 -11.05 -4.43 -23.78
N MET A 247 -10.15 -3.63 -23.20
CA MET A 247 -10.13 -2.19 -23.40
C MET A 247 -10.10 -1.82 -24.89
N TRP A 248 -9.19 -2.40 -25.68
CA TRP A 248 -9.09 -2.11 -27.12
C TRP A 248 -10.36 -2.46 -27.90
N ARG A 249 -11.06 -3.55 -27.53
CA ARG A 249 -12.34 -3.92 -28.15
C ARG A 249 -13.51 -3.05 -27.71
N SER A 250 -13.36 -2.32 -26.61
CA SER A 250 -14.39 -1.47 -26.02
C SER A 250 -14.30 -0.02 -26.51
N VAL A 251 -13.15 0.42 -26.99
CA VAL A 251 -12.96 1.75 -27.57
C VAL A 251 -13.23 1.75 -29.09
N SER A 252 -13.39 2.93 -29.69
CA SER A 252 -13.54 3.05 -31.15
C SER A 252 -12.26 2.68 -31.89
N ASN A 253 -12.38 2.22 -33.14
CA ASN A 253 -11.22 1.95 -34.00
C ASN A 253 -10.29 3.18 -34.16
N THR A 254 -10.85 4.40 -34.09
CA THR A 254 -10.07 5.64 -34.12
C THR A 254 -9.19 5.77 -32.87
N ALA A 255 -9.75 5.47 -31.70
CA ALA A 255 -9.02 5.48 -30.43
C ALA A 255 -7.98 4.35 -30.37
N GLU A 256 -8.32 3.15 -30.85
CA GLU A 256 -7.37 2.03 -30.94
C GLU A 256 -6.19 2.38 -31.86
N TYR A 257 -6.45 2.87 -33.08
CA TYR A 257 -5.40 3.30 -34.01
C TYR A 257 -4.55 4.43 -33.42
N GLY A 258 -5.18 5.45 -32.83
CA GLY A 258 -4.49 6.56 -32.19
C GLY A 258 -3.61 6.10 -31.03
N GLY A 259 -4.15 5.28 -30.12
CA GLY A 259 -3.42 4.76 -28.97
C GLY A 259 -2.24 3.87 -29.36
N LEU A 260 -2.43 2.96 -30.32
CA LEU A 260 -1.36 2.05 -30.76
C LEU A 260 -0.26 2.76 -31.56
N THR A 261 -0.55 3.88 -32.22
CA THR A 261 0.45 4.64 -33.01
C THR A 261 1.12 5.77 -32.23
N VAL A 262 0.40 6.42 -31.31
CA VAL A 262 0.91 7.54 -30.51
C VAL A 262 1.53 7.05 -29.20
N GLY A 263 0.99 6.00 -28.57
CA GLY A 263 1.45 5.48 -27.28
C GLY A 263 2.97 5.25 -27.22
N PRO A 264 3.57 4.51 -28.17
CA PRO A 264 5.03 4.29 -28.20
C PRO A 264 5.89 5.54 -28.41
N ARG A 265 5.28 6.67 -28.81
CA ARG A 265 5.98 7.97 -28.90
C ARG A 265 6.01 8.69 -27.55
N ILE A 266 4.98 8.47 -26.72
CA ILE A 266 4.88 9.02 -25.37
C ILE A 266 5.68 8.16 -24.39
N ILE A 267 5.47 6.84 -24.42
CA ILE A 267 6.26 5.85 -23.67
C ILE A 267 7.26 5.21 -24.63
N ASN A 268 8.45 5.80 -24.70
CA ASN A 268 9.50 5.47 -25.68
C ASN A 268 10.77 4.93 -24.98
N GLU A 269 11.89 4.85 -25.71
CA GLU A 269 13.17 4.40 -25.17
C GLU A 269 13.67 5.24 -23.99
N TYR A 270 13.49 6.57 -24.01
CA TYR A 270 13.91 7.45 -22.92
C TYR A 270 13.06 7.22 -21.65
N SER A 271 11.76 6.99 -21.81
CA SER A 271 10.89 6.62 -20.68
C SER A 271 11.32 5.28 -20.06
N ARG A 272 11.71 4.32 -20.90
CA ARG A 272 12.21 3.02 -20.45
C ARG A 272 13.55 3.14 -19.74
N ASP A 273 14.46 3.96 -20.25
CA ASP A 273 15.76 4.21 -19.62
C ASP A 273 15.58 4.84 -18.23
N ALA A 274 14.68 5.83 -18.11
CA ALA A 274 14.34 6.42 -16.80
C ALA A 274 13.75 5.40 -15.81
N MET A 275 12.94 4.43 -16.29
CA MET A 275 12.46 3.33 -15.45
C MET A 275 13.62 2.43 -14.97
N TYR A 276 14.57 2.09 -15.86
CA TYR A 276 15.74 1.31 -15.45
C TYR A 276 16.61 2.04 -14.42
N GLU A 277 16.81 3.35 -14.59
CA GLU A 277 17.53 4.18 -13.62
C GLU A 277 16.82 4.22 -12.26
N ALA A 278 15.49 4.36 -12.24
CA ALA A 278 14.70 4.32 -11.01
C ALA A 278 14.86 2.96 -10.29
N LEU A 279 14.76 1.85 -11.04
CA LEU A 279 14.95 0.51 -10.50
C LEU A 279 16.38 0.33 -9.93
N GLU A 280 17.41 0.79 -10.63
CA GLU A 280 18.80 0.71 -10.14
C GLU A 280 19.00 1.49 -8.84
N LYS A 281 18.40 2.68 -8.71
CA LYS A 281 18.44 3.47 -7.47
C LYS A 281 17.74 2.78 -6.30
N ILE A 282 16.65 2.05 -6.57
CA ILE A 282 15.95 1.25 -5.56
C ILE A 282 16.85 0.07 -5.13
N GLN A 283 17.32 -0.71 -6.09
CA GLN A 283 18.10 -1.94 -5.84
C GLN A 283 19.46 -1.67 -5.17
N SER A 284 20.08 -0.53 -5.47
CA SER A 284 21.33 -0.10 -4.84
C SER A 284 21.16 0.49 -3.44
N GLY A 285 19.91 0.74 -3.00
CA GLY A 285 19.59 1.42 -1.74
C GLY A 285 19.82 2.94 -1.77
N GLU A 286 20.11 3.53 -2.94
CA GLU A 286 20.25 4.97 -3.10
C GLU A 286 18.95 5.70 -2.75
N PHE A 287 17.82 5.23 -3.26
CA PHE A 287 16.51 5.79 -2.94
C PHE A 287 16.20 5.69 -1.44
N ALA A 288 16.45 4.53 -0.83
CA ALA A 288 16.21 4.34 0.61
C ALA A 288 17.04 5.31 1.45
N ARG A 289 18.32 5.51 1.11
CA ARG A 289 19.20 6.48 1.77
C ARG A 289 18.67 7.91 1.60
N GLU A 290 18.25 8.29 0.40
CA GLU A 290 17.68 9.62 0.11
C GLU A 290 16.42 9.85 0.97
N TRP A 291 15.48 8.92 0.96
CA TRP A 291 14.23 9.02 1.68
C TRP A 291 14.41 9.12 3.20
N VAL A 292 15.29 8.30 3.78
CA VAL A 292 15.60 8.34 5.21
C VAL A 292 16.22 9.69 5.61
N LEU A 293 17.13 10.23 4.79
CA LEU A 293 17.75 11.53 5.06
C LEU A 293 16.76 12.68 4.91
N GLU A 294 15.92 12.66 3.87
CA GLU A 294 14.86 13.64 3.64
C GLU A 294 13.87 13.66 4.82
N SER A 295 13.48 12.49 5.31
CA SER A 295 12.60 12.34 6.48
C SER A 295 13.20 12.94 7.75
N ARG A 296 14.47 12.63 8.03
CA ARG A 296 15.21 13.19 9.17
C ARG A 296 15.44 14.70 9.06
N ALA A 297 15.51 15.24 7.84
CA ALA A 297 15.62 16.68 7.59
C ALA A 297 14.28 17.44 7.75
N GLY A 298 13.19 16.75 8.09
CA GLY A 298 11.86 17.36 8.21
C GLY A 298 11.11 17.48 6.88
N ARG A 299 11.48 16.67 5.88
CA ARG A 299 10.81 16.53 4.58
C ARG A 299 10.71 17.84 3.76
N PRO A 300 11.76 18.69 3.66
CA PRO A 300 11.68 19.97 2.96
C PRO A 300 11.33 19.84 1.47
N VAL A 301 11.87 18.84 0.76
CA VAL A 301 11.59 18.58 -0.66
C VAL A 301 10.17 18.08 -0.82
N LEU A 302 9.75 17.06 -0.06
CA LEU A 302 8.39 16.52 -0.14
C LEU A 302 7.35 17.61 0.16
N ASN A 303 7.52 18.39 1.23
CA ASN A 303 6.60 19.47 1.58
C ASN A 303 6.48 20.54 0.47
N ALA A 304 7.57 20.80 -0.26
CA ALA A 304 7.55 21.72 -1.39
C ALA A 304 6.82 21.11 -2.60
N LEU A 305 7.09 19.84 -2.91
CA LEU A 305 6.40 19.11 -3.98
C LEU A 305 4.90 19.01 -3.71
N GLU A 306 4.48 18.61 -2.51
CA GLU A 306 3.07 18.53 -2.13
C GLU A 306 2.34 19.88 -2.26
N ARG A 307 3.00 20.98 -1.92
CA ARG A 307 2.43 22.32 -2.09
C ARG A 307 2.20 22.60 -3.57
N ASN A 308 3.19 22.32 -4.42
CA ASN A 308 3.06 22.52 -5.86
C ASN A 308 1.95 21.63 -6.46
N GLU A 309 1.83 20.37 -6.02
CA GLU A 309 0.73 19.49 -6.45
C GLU A 309 -0.64 20.08 -6.07
N LYS A 310 -0.80 20.54 -4.83
CA LYS A 310 -2.06 21.15 -4.35
C LYS A 310 -2.43 22.44 -5.09
N GLU A 311 -1.42 23.19 -5.54
CA GLU A 311 -1.60 24.46 -6.25
C GLU A 311 -1.80 24.28 -7.76
N HIS A 312 -1.62 23.06 -8.29
CA HIS A 312 -1.77 22.79 -9.71
C HIS A 312 -3.22 23.07 -10.19
N PRO A 313 -3.44 23.74 -11.33
CA PRO A 313 -4.78 24.14 -11.76
C PRO A 313 -5.80 22.99 -11.88
N ILE A 314 -5.32 21.79 -12.23
CA ILE A 314 -6.16 20.58 -12.33
C ILE A 314 -6.89 20.26 -11.02
N GLU A 315 -6.30 20.56 -9.87
CA GLU A 315 -6.90 20.26 -8.56
C GLU A 315 -8.07 21.19 -8.26
N LYS A 316 -7.92 22.48 -8.57
CA LYS A 316 -9.00 23.45 -8.41
C LYS A 316 -10.19 23.09 -9.30
N ILE A 317 -9.95 22.90 -10.59
CA ILE A 317 -10.99 22.55 -11.56
C ILE A 317 -11.62 21.21 -11.20
N GLY A 318 -10.81 20.23 -10.85
CA GLY A 318 -11.27 18.90 -10.46
C GLY A 318 -12.15 18.92 -9.21
N SER A 319 -11.81 19.71 -8.20
CA SER A 319 -12.65 19.87 -7.00
C SER A 319 -14.03 20.44 -7.34
N GLU A 320 -14.10 21.45 -8.19
CA GLU A 320 -15.36 22.07 -8.62
C GLU A 320 -16.21 21.07 -9.44
N LEU A 321 -15.59 20.33 -10.36
CA LEU A 321 -16.27 19.34 -11.20
C LEU A 321 -16.75 18.12 -10.39
N ARG A 322 -15.91 17.57 -9.50
CA ARG A 322 -16.29 16.40 -8.66
C ARG A 322 -17.45 16.73 -7.72
N ALA A 323 -17.53 17.95 -7.20
CA ALA A 323 -18.65 18.40 -6.38
C ALA A 323 -20.01 18.41 -7.11
N MET A 324 -20.01 18.44 -8.44
CA MET A 324 -21.22 18.37 -9.26
C MET A 324 -21.62 16.94 -9.66
N MET A 325 -20.83 15.92 -9.28
CA MET A 325 -21.05 14.52 -9.62
C MET A 325 -21.67 13.78 -8.42
N PRO A 326 -23.00 13.56 -8.39
CA PRO A 326 -23.70 13.07 -7.19
C PRO A 326 -23.37 11.64 -6.77
N TRP A 327 -22.67 10.88 -7.63
CA TRP A 327 -22.20 9.53 -7.33
C TRP A 327 -20.79 9.51 -6.71
N LEU A 328 -20.13 10.66 -6.60
CA LEU A 328 -18.88 10.79 -5.88
C LEU A 328 -19.17 11.29 -4.45
N GLU A 329 -18.47 10.73 -3.47
CA GLU A 329 -18.38 11.27 -2.11
C GLU A 329 -16.95 11.84 -1.93
N PRO A 330 -16.67 13.04 -2.49
CA PRO A 330 -15.31 13.61 -2.53
C PRO A 330 -14.80 14.15 -1.19
#